data_AF-A0A1M5YWT5-F1
#
_entry.id   AF-A0A1M5YWT5-F1
#
_cell.length_a   1.000
_cell.length_b   1.000
_cell.length_c   1.000
_cell.angle_alpha   90.00
_cell.angle_beta   90.00
_cell.angle_gamma   90.00
#
_symmetry.space_group_name_H-M   'P 1'
#
loop_
_entity.id
_entity.type
_entity.pdbx_description
1 polymer ?
#
loop_
_entity_poly.entity_id
_entity_poly.type
_entity_poly.pdbx_seq_one_letter_code
_entity_poly.pdbx_strand_id
1 'polypeptide(L)' 'MNINFLISKAISEWIKDAKSNRDFGLNHDIDEKIVRRILDEKEYRIPVETLKRICDARQIKLSDFFSKIGE' A
#
# COMPACT_ATOMS: atom_id res chain seq x y z
N MET A 1 2.53 18.17 -1.70
CA MET A 1 2.43 16.96 -2.55
C MET A 1 1.16 16.22 -2.13
N ASN A 2 0.45 15.53 -3.03
CA ASN A 2 -0.80 14.86 -2.64
C ASN A 2 -0.51 13.65 -1.73
N ILE A 3 -1.18 13.56 -0.56
CA ILE A 3 -0.99 12.46 0.40
C ILE A 3 -1.26 11.09 -0.24
N ASN A 4 -2.29 10.97 -1.08
CA ASN A 4 -2.63 9.71 -1.75
C ASN A 4 -1.52 9.25 -2.71
N PHE A 5 -0.81 10.20 -3.32
CA PHE A 5 0.35 9.92 -4.15
C PHE A 5 1.53 9.40 -3.32
N LEU A 6 1.81 10.01 -2.17
CA LEU A 6 2.87 9.54 -1.27
C LEU A 6 2.60 8.12 -0.78
N ILE A 7 1.37 7.85 -0.36
CA ILE A 7 0.94 6.52 0.08
C ILE A 7 1.09 5.51 -1.05
N SER A 8 0.53 5.79 -2.24
CA SER A 8 0.56 4.86 -3.38
C SER A 8 1.98 4.59 -3.85
N LYS A 9 2.85 5.61 -3.86
CA LYS A 9 4.26 5.48 -4.20
C LYS A 9 5.00 4.59 -3.20
N ALA A 10 4.82 4.82 -1.89
CA ALA A 10 5.49 4.03 -0.86
C ALA A 10 5.09 2.54 -0.93
N ILE A 11 3.80 2.25 -1.13
CA ILE A 11 3.31 0.88 -1.24
C ILE A 11 3.75 0.23 -2.55
N SER A 12 3.82 0.99 -3.65
CA SER A 12 4.29 0.48 -4.94
C SER A 12 5.70 -0.09 -4.86
N GLU A 13 6.58 0.51 -4.04
CA GLU A 13 7.92 -0.06 -3.80
C GLU A 13 7.83 -1.43 -3.11
N TRP A 14 6.92 -1.62 -2.15
CA TRP A 14 6.70 -2.93 -1.52
C TRP A 14 6.08 -3.96 -2.46
N ILE A 15 5.25 -3.52 -3.42
CA ILE A 15 4.67 -4.41 -4.42
C ILE A 15 5.75 -4.92 -5.38
N LYS A 16 6.75 -4.09 -5.73
CA LYS A 16 7.88 -4.51 -6.59
C LYS A 16 8.72 -5.64 -6.00
N ASP A 17 8.80 -5.71 -4.66
CA ASP A 17 9.52 -6.77 -3.95
C ASP A 17 8.75 -8.10 -3.93
N ALA A 18 7.46 -8.09 -4.27
CA ALA A 18 6.61 -9.29 -4.27
C ALA A 18 6.77 -10.12 -5.54
N LYS A 19 6.48 -11.42 -5.44
CA LYS A 19 6.58 -12.35 -6.58
C LYS A 19 5.61 -12.01 -7.71
N SER A 20 4.44 -11.46 -7.39
CA SER A 20 3.42 -10.99 -8.32
C SER A 20 2.39 -10.12 -7.60
N ASN A 21 1.56 -9.37 -8.34
CA ASN A 21 0.44 -8.62 -7.73
C ASN A 21 -0.52 -9.52 -6.95
N ARG A 22 -0.77 -10.74 -7.45
CA ARG A 22 -1.62 -11.73 -6.77
C ARG A 22 -0.99 -12.20 -5.46
N ASP A 23 0.31 -12.46 -5.46
CA ASP A 23 1.07 -12.85 -4.27
C ASP A 23 1.06 -11.75 -3.21
N PHE A 24 1.27 -10.48 -3.62
CA PHE A 24 1.14 -9.34 -2.73
C PHE A 24 -0.26 -9.25 -2.12
N GLY A 25 -1.32 -9.39 -2.95
CA GLY A 25 -2.70 -9.36 -2.48
C GLY A 25 -2.99 -10.43 -1.42
N LEU A 26 -2.57 -11.68 -1.68
CA LEU A 26 -2.74 -12.79 -0.74
C LEU A 26 -2.00 -12.57 0.58
N ASN A 27 -0.74 -12.10 0.51
CA ASN A 27 0.09 -11.89 1.71
C ASN A 27 -0.39 -10.72 2.59
N HIS A 28 -1.21 -9.81 2.04
CA HIS A 28 -1.71 -8.63 2.75
C HIS A 28 -3.25 -8.64 2.92
N ASP A 29 -3.93 -9.75 2.63
CA ASP A 29 -5.39 -9.91 2.69
C ASP A 29 -6.16 -8.80 1.96
N ILE A 30 -5.76 -8.54 0.70
CA ILE A 30 -6.41 -7.59 -0.21
C ILE A 30 -6.59 -8.20 -1.60
N ASP A 31 -7.60 -7.72 -2.33
CA ASP A 31 -7.84 -8.15 -3.71
C ASP A 31 -6.71 -7.66 -4.64
N GLU A 32 -6.30 -8.49 -5.59
CA GLU A 32 -5.29 -8.15 -6.61
C GLU A 32 -5.70 -6.91 -7.42
N LYS A 33 -6.99 -6.67 -7.62
CA LYS A 33 -7.52 -5.44 -8.23
C LYS A 33 -7.10 -4.21 -7.44
N ILE A 34 -7.07 -4.27 -6.11
CA ILE A 34 -6.60 -3.16 -5.27
C ILE A 34 -5.12 -2.91 -5.50
N VAL A 35 -4.33 -3.97 -5.62
CA VAL A 35 -2.89 -3.89 -5.94
C VAL A 35 -2.68 -3.17 -7.29
N ARG A 36 -3.43 -3.54 -8.33
CA ARG A 36 -3.37 -2.84 -9.63
C ARG A 36 -3.73 -1.37 -9.52
N ARG A 37 -4.78 -1.03 -8.78
CA ARG A 37 -5.18 0.38 -8.57
C ARG A 37 -4.08 1.18 -7.89
N ILE A 38 -3.39 0.62 -6.90
CA ILE A 38 -2.25 1.29 -6.24
C ILE A 38 -1.12 1.60 -7.25
N LEU A 39 -0.86 0.68 -8.19
CA LEU A 39 0.19 0.85 -9.21
C LEU A 39 -0.22 1.82 -10.34
N ASP A 40 -1.46 1.73 -10.80
CA ASP A 40 -1.93 2.42 -12.01
C ASP A 40 -2.55 3.80 -11.71
N GLU A 41 -3.23 3.96 -10.58
CA GLU A 41 -3.91 5.19 -10.17
C GLU A 41 -3.04 6.00 -9.21
N LYS A 42 -2.26 6.97 -9.74
CA LYS A 42 -1.30 7.79 -8.96
C LYS A 42 -1.83 8.44 -7.69
N GLU A 43 -3.13 8.75 -7.61
CA GLU A 43 -3.75 9.38 -6.44
C GLU A 43 -4.91 8.54 -5.89
N TYR A 44 -4.79 7.21 -5.97
CA TYR A 44 -5.80 6.30 -5.47
C TYR A 44 -6.10 6.58 -3.99
N ARG A 45 -7.37 6.81 -3.68
CA ARG A 45 -7.88 6.95 -2.31
C ARG A 45 -8.01 5.57 -1.67
N ILE A 46 -6.88 5.04 -1.19
CA ILE A 46 -6.80 3.76 -0.50
C ILE A 46 -7.62 3.86 0.80
N PRO A 47 -8.59 2.96 1.04
CA PRO A 47 -9.31 2.93 2.31
C PRO A 47 -8.34 2.71 3.49
N VAL A 48 -8.58 3.40 4.60
CA VAL A 48 -7.73 3.29 5.81
C VAL A 48 -7.63 1.84 6.30
N GLU A 49 -8.72 1.07 6.20
CA GLU A 49 -8.72 -0.36 6.53
C GLU A 49 -7.75 -1.15 5.63
N THR A 50 -7.76 -0.91 4.32
CA THR A 50 -6.82 -1.54 3.37
C THR A 50 -5.38 -1.16 3.71
N LEU A 51 -5.13 0.12 3.99
CA LEU A 51 -3.81 0.59 4.38
C LEU A 51 -3.33 -0.07 5.69
N LYS A 52 -4.24 -0.21 6.67
CA LYS A 52 -3.97 -0.92 7.93
C LYS A 52 -3.61 -2.38 7.69
N ARG A 53 -4.35 -3.12 6.86
CA ARG A 53 -4.02 -4.52 6.53
C ARG A 53 -2.63 -4.65 5.91
N ILE A 54 -2.28 -3.75 4.98
CA ILE A 54 -0.95 -3.73 4.36
C ILE A 54 0.14 -3.48 5.42
N CYS A 55 -0.09 -2.53 6.33
CA CYS A 55 0.85 -2.22 7.42
C CYS A 55 1.00 -3.40 8.40
N ASP A 56 -0.11 -4.01 8.82
CA ASP A 56 -0.14 -5.12 9.77
C ASP A 56 0.60 -6.35 9.22
N ALA A 57 0.39 -6.70 7.95
CA ALA A 57 1.09 -7.80 7.30
C ALA A 57 2.61 -7.57 7.24
N ARG A 58 3.06 -6.31 7.23
CA ARG A 58 4.47 -5.92 7.29
C ARG A 58 4.98 -5.63 8.70
N GLN A 59 4.16 -5.89 9.73
CA GLN A 59 4.50 -5.66 11.15
C GLN A 59 4.93 -4.21 11.43
N ILE A 60 4.30 -3.23 10.77
CA ILE A 60 4.51 -1.80 10.99
C ILE A 60 3.21 -1.15 11.49
N LYS A 61 3.32 -0.16 12.38
CA LYS A 61 2.14 0.64 12.76
C LYS A 61 1.81 1.61 11.65
N LEU A 62 0.52 1.91 11.52
CA LEU A 62 0.03 2.92 10.57
C LEU A 62 0.66 4.31 10.84
N SER A 63 0.86 4.67 12.11
CA SER A 63 1.58 5.89 12.51
C SER A 63 3.00 5.94 11.97
N ASP A 64 3.73 4.82 12.08
CA ASP A 64 5.13 4.73 11.66
C ASP A 64 5.24 4.81 10.13
N PHE A 65 4.23 4.28 9.43
CA PHE A 65 4.12 4.42 7.98
C PHE A 65 3.97 5.90 7.58
N PHE A 66 3.05 6.65 8.20
CA PHE A 66 2.87 8.08 7.91
C PHE A 66 4.13 8.88 8.23
N SER A 67 4.77 8.63 9.38
CA SER A 67 6.04 9.28 9.73
C SER A 67 7.16 8.99 8.71
N LYS A 68 7.21 7.79 8.13
CA LYS A 68 8.20 7.43 7.08
C LYS A 68 7.99 8.17 5.76
N ILE A 69 6.74 8.53 5.42
CA ILE A 69 6.45 9.29 4.20
C ILE A 69 6.42 10.81 4.43
N GLY A 70 6.68 11.26 5.67
CA GLY A 70 6.83 12.67 6.04
C GLY A 70 5.53 13.35 6.49
N GLU A 71 4.58 12.60 7.04
CA GLU A 71 3.23 13.03 7.42
C GLU A 71 2.86 12.62 8.86
#